data_AF-A0A151NX81-F1
#
_entry.id   AF-A0A151NX81-F1
#
_cell.length_a   1.000
_cell.length_b   1.000
_cell.length_c   1.000
_cell.angle_alpha   90.00
_cell.angle_beta   90.00
_cell.angle_gamma   90.00
#
_symmetry.space_group_name_H-M   'P 1'
#
loop_
_entity.id
_entity.type
_entity.pdbx_description
1 polymer ?
#
loop_
_entity_poly.entity_id
_entity_poly.type
_entity_poly.pdbx_seq_one_letter_code
_entity_poly.pdbx_strand_id
1 'polypeptide(L)'
;MKVHLLPRHQKTQKATWRQLNITALKDPGQRKEFQALLYHALQQVSTADDISIQAHWEQLKSTVQDTCTHNIGFASQRNQAWFDANDAQIRNLEWKCAAFITW
;
A
#
# COMPACT_ATOMS: atom_id res chain seq x y z
N MET A 1 26.07 -40.52 6.78
CA MET A 1 24.85 -40.18 6.00
C MET A 1 25.01 -38.76 5.48
N LYS A 2 25.22 -38.55 4.16
CA LYS A 2 25.35 -37.21 3.57
C LYS A 2 23.98 -36.77 3.07
N VAL A 3 23.38 -35.78 3.75
CA VAL A 3 22.10 -35.20 3.34
C VAL A 3 22.40 -34.10 2.33
N HIS A 4 22.02 -34.32 1.07
CA HIS A 4 22.09 -33.29 0.05
C HIS A 4 20.85 -32.41 0.16
N LEU A 5 21.00 -31.22 0.74
CA LEU A 5 19.98 -30.19 0.66
C LEU A 5 20.00 -29.63 -0.77
N LEU A 6 18.93 -29.88 -1.53
CA LEU A 6 18.73 -29.29 -2.85
C LEU A 6 18.79 -27.75 -2.74
N PRO A 7 19.34 -27.05 -3.74
CA PRO A 7 19.40 -25.60 -3.75
C PRO A 7 17.99 -25.03 -3.56
N ARG A 8 17.80 -24.26 -2.50
CA ARG A 8 16.53 -23.59 -2.22
C ARG A 8 16.25 -22.62 -3.37
N HIS A 9 15.25 -22.93 -4.18
CA HIS A 9 14.79 -22.05 -5.25
C HIS A 9 14.29 -20.73 -4.63
N GLN A 10 15.14 -19.72 -4.60
CA GLN A 10 14.73 -18.37 -4.26
C GLN A 10 13.80 -17.91 -5.37
N LYS A 11 12.49 -17.86 -5.11
CA LYS A 11 11.58 -17.11 -5.97
C LYS A 11 12.10 -15.68 -5.93
N THR A 12 12.77 -15.23 -6.99
CA THR A 12 13.09 -13.82 -7.21
C THR A 12 11.78 -13.08 -7.01
N GLN A 13 11.70 -12.32 -5.91
CA GLN A 13 10.53 -11.49 -5.66
C GLN A 13 10.48 -10.52 -6.83
N LYS A 14 9.56 -10.76 -7.77
CA LYS A 14 9.24 -9.78 -8.81
C LYS A 14 8.98 -8.47 -8.09
N ALA A 15 9.60 -7.39 -8.56
CA ALA A 15 9.39 -6.07 -8.00
C ALA A 15 7.89 -5.78 -8.02
N THR A 16 7.25 -5.88 -6.86
CA THR A 16 5.84 -5.57 -6.74
C THR A 16 5.72 -4.06 -6.90
N TRP A 17 4.97 -3.64 -7.91
CA TRP A 17 4.65 -2.22 -8.08
C TRP A 17 3.93 -1.75 -6.82
N ARG A 18 4.52 -0.78 -6.12
CA ARG A 18 3.95 -0.23 -4.90
C ARG A 18 2.75 0.63 -5.31
N GLN A 19 1.56 0.16 -4.99
CA GLN A 19 0.33 0.92 -5.23
C GLN A 19 0.11 1.92 -4.10
N LEU A 20 -0.42 3.10 -4.42
CA LEU A 20 -0.82 4.09 -3.42
C LEU A 20 -2.01 3.58 -2.60
N ASN A 21 -2.07 3.98 -1.33
CA ASN A 21 -3.12 3.54 -0.42
C ASN A 21 -4.43 4.34 -0.61
N ILE A 22 -5.14 4.10 -1.73
CA ILE A 22 -6.37 4.82 -2.07
C ILE A 22 -7.47 4.62 -1.00
N THR A 23 -7.43 3.54 -0.23
CA THR A 23 -8.40 3.31 0.85
C THR A 23 -8.29 4.33 1.98
N ALA A 24 -7.13 4.98 2.17
CA ALA A 24 -6.97 6.06 3.13
C ALA A 24 -7.87 7.26 2.81
N LEU A 25 -8.15 7.52 1.53
CA LEU A 25 -9.02 8.62 1.07
C LEU A 25 -10.52 8.35 1.31
N LYS A 26 -10.90 7.15 1.77
CA LYS A 26 -12.27 6.87 2.19
C LYS A 26 -12.62 7.64 3.46
N ASP A 27 -11.63 7.92 4.31
CA ASP A 27 -11.83 8.76 5.48
C ASP A 27 -11.94 10.25 5.06
N PRO A 28 -13.01 10.96 5.47
CA PRO A 28 -13.21 12.35 5.07
C PRO A 28 -12.19 13.32 5.70
N GLY A 29 -11.64 12.99 6.87
CA GLY A 29 -10.59 13.80 7.52
C GLY A 29 -9.30 13.77 6.73
N GLN A 30 -8.83 12.57 6.41
CA GLN A 30 -7.69 12.31 5.53
C GLN A 30 -7.85 12.99 4.17
N ARG A 31 -9.04 12.92 3.56
CA ARG A 31 -9.30 13.58 2.27
C ARG A 31 -9.13 15.10 2.35
N LYS A 32 -9.63 15.72 3.42
CA LYS A 32 -9.55 17.17 3.60
C LYS A 32 -8.11 17.62 3.83
N GLU A 33 -7.36 16.86 4.64
CA GLU A 33 -5.94 17.09 4.88
C GLU A 33 -5.12 16.93 3.58
N PHE A 34 -5.35 15.84 2.85
CA PHE A 34 -4.74 15.59 1.55
C PHE A 34 -5.01 16.74 0.57
N GLN A 35 -6.26 17.20 0.49
CA GLN A 35 -6.64 18.31 -0.39
C GLN A 35 -5.92 19.61 -0.02
N ALA A 36 -5.81 19.92 1.27
CA ALA A 36 -5.11 21.11 1.74
C ALA A 36 -3.61 21.05 1.41
N LEU A 37 -2.98 19.89 1.65
CA LEU A 37 -1.57 19.66 1.34
C LEU A 37 -1.29 19.76 -0.16
N LEU A 38 -2.14 19.13 -0.99
CA LEU A 38 -2.02 19.18 -2.44
C LEU A 38 -2.19 20.60 -2.95
N TYR A 39 -3.16 21.35 -2.43
CA TYR A 39 -3.36 22.74 -2.81
C TYR A 39 -2.13 23.60 -2.51
N HIS A 40 -1.56 23.46 -1.30
CA HIS A 40 -0.33 24.16 -0.93
C HIS A 40 0.86 23.74 -1.80
N ALA A 41 1.03 22.44 -2.07
CA ALA A 41 2.13 21.94 -2.89
C ALA A 41 2.04 22.45 -4.34
N LEU A 42 0.83 22.52 -4.91
CA LEU A 42 0.61 23.04 -6.26
C LEU A 42 0.85 24.54 -6.38
N GLN A 43 0.63 25.32 -5.31
CA GLN A 43 0.99 26.75 -5.30
C GLN A 43 2.49 26.99 -5.39
N GLN A 44 3.32 26.00 -5.01
CA GLN A 44 4.78 26.08 -5.09
C GLN A 44 5.32 25.64 -6.47
N VAL A 45 4.46 25.14 -7.36
CA VAL A 45 4.86 24.80 -8.73
C VAL A 45 5.08 26.09 -9.51
N SER A 46 6.25 26.21 -10.13
CA SER A 46 6.61 27.42 -10.85
C SER A 46 5.73 27.60 -12.10
N THR A 47 5.15 28.79 -12.23
CA THR A 47 4.34 29.20 -13.38
C THR A 47 5.09 30.18 -14.29
N ALA A 48 6.42 30.28 -14.12
CA ALA A 48 7.24 31.19 -14.91
C ALA A 48 7.20 30.81 -16.40
N ASP A 49 7.02 31.83 -17.24
CA ASP A 49 6.95 31.68 -18.71
C ASP A 49 8.27 31.17 -19.33
N ASP A 50 9.37 31.26 -18.58
CA ASP A 50 10.71 30.82 -19.00
C ASP A 50 10.91 29.28 -18.90
N ILE A 51 9.94 28.55 -18.36
CA ILE A 51 10.02 27.09 -18.16
C ILE A 51 9.42 26.38 -19.37
N SER A 52 10.15 25.40 -19.91
CA SER A 52 9.61 24.56 -20.97
C SER A 52 8.36 23.81 -20.50
N ILE A 53 7.37 23.65 -21.38
CA ILE A 53 6.12 22.93 -21.07
C ILE A 53 6.40 21.53 -20.50
N GLN A 54 7.41 20.84 -21.03
CA GLN A 54 7.81 19.52 -20.55
C GLN A 54 8.35 19.58 -19.11
N ALA A 55 9.22 20.54 -18.80
CA ALA A 55 9.76 20.69 -17.45
C ALA A 55 8.66 21.06 -16.45
N HIS A 56 7.73 21.94 -16.83
CA HIS A 56 6.59 22.30 -16.01
C HIS A 56 5.67 21.08 -15.76
N TRP A 57 5.39 20.27 -16.79
CA TRP A 57 4.61 19.05 -16.65
C TRP A 57 5.29 18.01 -15.74
N GLU A 58 6.61 17.83 -15.89
CA GLU A 58 7.40 16.92 -15.04
C GLU A 58 7.34 17.37 -13.57
N GLN A 59 7.49 18.67 -13.32
CA GLN A 59 7.40 19.26 -12.00
C GLN A 59 6.02 19.04 -11.39
N LEU A 60 4.94 19.39 -12.11
CA LEU A 60 3.57 19.16 -11.67
C LEU A 60 3.33 17.69 -11.29
N LYS A 61 3.73 16.77 -12.17
CA LYS A 61 3.57 15.34 -11.95
C LYS A 61 4.33 14.87 -10.71
N SER A 62 5.57 15.29 -10.55
CA SER A 62 6.39 14.96 -9.37
C SER A 62 5.75 15.48 -8.09
N THR A 63 5.30 16.74 -8.06
CA THR A 63 4.63 17.35 -6.91
C THR A 63 3.37 16.58 -6.50
N VAL A 64 2.55 16.17 -7.46
CA VAL A 64 1.36 15.36 -7.19
C VAL A 64 1.75 13.98 -6.64
N GLN A 65 2.73 13.31 -7.25
CA GLN A 65 3.18 11.99 -6.82
C GLN A 65 3.82 12.00 -5.43
N ASP A 66 4.61 13.02 -5.13
CA ASP A 66 5.26 13.20 -3.83
C ASP A 66 4.24 13.48 -2.74
N THR A 67 3.26 14.34 -3.02
CA THR A 67 2.16 14.63 -2.08
C THR A 67 1.35 13.38 -1.78
N CYS A 68 1.00 12.60 -2.80
CA CYS A 68 0.31 11.32 -2.64
C CYS A 68 1.15 10.35 -1.80
N THR A 69 2.44 10.21 -2.12
CA THR A 69 3.33 9.29 -1.41
C THR A 69 3.55 9.71 0.05
N HIS A 70 3.62 11.01 0.32
CA HIS A 70 3.81 11.55 1.66
C HIS A 70 2.56 11.40 2.53
N ASN A 71 1.38 11.71 2.01
CA ASN A 71 0.16 11.76 2.81
C ASN A 71 -0.55 10.41 2.91
N ILE A 72 -0.86 9.76 1.79
CA ILE A 72 -1.59 8.48 1.79
C ILE A 72 -0.63 7.27 1.81
N GLY A 73 0.61 7.46 1.37
CA GLY A 73 1.60 6.39 1.35
C GLY A 73 1.25 5.24 0.40
N PHE A 74 1.97 4.14 0.56
CA PHE A 74 1.76 2.93 -0.23
C PHE A 74 0.89 1.93 0.51
N ALA A 75 0.00 1.26 -0.22
CA ALA A 75 -0.75 0.12 0.27
C ALA A 75 0.24 -1.00 0.62
N SER A 76 0.27 -1.42 1.89
CA SER A 76 0.99 -2.63 2.25
C SER A 76 0.20 -3.80 1.69
N GLN A 77 0.75 -4.51 0.70
CA GLN A 77 0.29 -5.85 0.35
C GLN A 77 0.71 -6.81 1.48
N ARG A 78 0.16 -6.64 2.68
CA ARG A 78 0.12 -7.75 3.64
C ARG A 78 -0.86 -8.75 3.06
N ASN A 79 -0.46 -10.02 3.01
CA ASN A 79 -1.23 -11.10 2.40
C ASN A 79 -2.54 -11.33 3.16
N GLN A 80 -3.52 -10.44 2.98
CA GLN A 80 -4.80 -10.50 3.66
C GLN A 80 -5.52 -11.82 3.28
N ALA A 81 -5.36 -12.24 2.02
CA ALA A 81 -5.79 -13.54 1.54
C ALA A 81 -5.12 -14.75 2.24
N TRP A 82 -3.94 -14.62 2.84
CA TRP A 82 -3.33 -15.70 3.63
C TRP A 82 -4.01 -15.86 5.00
N PHE A 83 -4.52 -14.78 5.58
CA PHE A 83 -5.25 -14.82 6.85
C PHE A 83 -6.71 -15.23 6.63
N ASP A 84 -7.38 -14.69 5.61
CA ASP A 84 -8.80 -14.99 5.34
C ASP A 84 -9.07 -16.48 5.10
N ALA A 85 -8.14 -17.19 4.44
CA ALA A 85 -8.26 -18.63 4.18
C ALA A 85 -8.13 -19.47 5.46
N ASN A 86 -7.28 -19.04 6.40
CA ASN A 86 -7.07 -19.72 7.68
C ASN A 86 -8.15 -19.39 8.70
N ASP A 87 -8.76 -18.20 8.63
CA ASP A 87 -9.78 -17.76 9.58
C ASP A 87 -11.01 -18.68 9.60
N ALA A 88 -11.42 -19.22 8.45
CA ALA A 88 -12.52 -20.19 8.40
C ALA A 88 -12.16 -21.51 9.10
N GLN A 89 -10.90 -21.94 8.98
CA GLN A 89 -10.42 -23.16 9.63
C GLN A 89 -10.22 -22.97 11.13
N ILE A 90 -9.70 -21.81 11.55
CA ILE A 90 -9.53 -21.44 12.96
C ILE A 90 -10.88 -21.37 13.67
N ARG A 91 -11.88 -20.69 13.09
CA ARG A 91 -13.24 -20.62 13.64
C ARG A 91 -13.90 -22.01 13.78
N ASN A 92 -13.62 -22.92 12.86
CA ASN A 92 -14.13 -24.30 12.94
C ASN A 92 -13.50 -25.07 14.11
N LEU A 93 -12.21 -24.87 14.36
CA LEU A 93 -11.50 -25.51 15.47
C LEU A 93 -11.95 -24.93 16.81
N GLU A 94 -12.15 -23.62 16.91
CA GLU A 94 -12.68 -22.96 18.11
C GLU A 94 -14.07 -23.48 18.50
N TRP A 95 -14.97 -23.64 17.53
CA TRP A 95 -16.29 -24.24 17.77
C TRP A 95 -16.21 -25.67 18.29
N LYS A 96 -15.32 -26.51 17.72
CA LYS A 96 -15.11 -27.88 18.19
C LYS A 96 -14.56 -27.94 19.61
N CYS A 97 -13.59 -27.07 19.94
CA CYS A 97 -13.06 -26.97 21.29
C CYS A 97 -14.12 -26.51 22.29
N ALA A 98 -14.94 -25.52 21.93
CA ALA A 98 -16.04 -25.06 22.78
C ALA A 98 -17.06 -26.19 23.06
N ALA A 99 -17.44 -26.96 22.04
CA ALA A 99 -18.35 -28.10 22.19
C ALA A 99 -17.78 -29.20 23.10
N PHE A 100 -16.46 -29.40 23.09
CA PHE A 100 -15.77 -30.38 23.92
C PHE A 100 -15.62 -29.93 25.39
N ILE A 101 -15.51 -28.62 25.64
CA ILE A 101 -15.42 -28.05 27.00
C ILE A 101 -16.79 -28.05 27.70
N THR A 102 -17.89 -28.03 26.94
CA THR A 102 -19.25 -28.06 27.47
C THR A 102 -19.82 -29.46 27.76
N TRP A 103 -18.99 -30.51 27.69
CA TRP A 103 -19.35 -31.91 27.97
C TRP A 103 -18.61 -32.43 29.20
#